data_AF-A0A9P4SHK3-F1
#
_entry.id   AF-A0A9P4SHK3-F1
#
_cell.length_a   1.000
_cell.length_b   1.000
_cell.length_c   1.000
_cell.angle_alpha   90.00
_cell.angle_beta   90.00
_cell.angle_gamma   90.00
#
_symmetry.space_group_name_H-M   'P 1'
#
loop_
_entity.id
_entity.type
_entity.pdbx_description
1 polymer ?
#
loop_
_entity_poly.entity_id
_entity_poly.type
_entity_poly.pdbx_seq_one_letter_code
_entity_poly.pdbx_strand_id
1 'polypeptide(L)' 'MSSQTQEARIILTIEAIQTAKNMSIRTAAKMYNVPRTTLTDRINGRVARPEKRNAR' A
#
# COMPACT_ATOMS: atom_id res chain seq x y z
N MET A 1 4.78 17.31 13.35
CA MET A 1 3.77 17.01 12.30
C MET A 1 3.98 15.58 11.89
N SER A 2 3.01 14.71 12.17
CA SER A 2 3.12 13.27 12.06
C SER A 2 3.32 12.87 10.59
N SER A 3 4.55 12.54 10.23
CA SER A 3 4.90 12.02 8.91
C SER A 3 4.19 10.69 8.73
N GLN A 4 2.98 10.71 8.17
CA GLN A 4 2.23 9.49 7.90
C GLN A 4 3.08 8.65 6.95
N THR A 5 3.65 7.57 7.49
CA THR A 5 4.57 6.69 6.78
C THR A 5 3.88 6.12 5.56
N GLN A 6 4.67 5.75 4.55
CA GLN A 6 4.14 5.11 3.36
C GLN A 6 3.32 3.85 3.72
N GLU A 7 3.71 3.13 4.76
CA GLU A 7 2.95 2.00 5.31
C GLU A 7 1.59 2.39 5.89
N ALA A 8 1.49 3.50 6.62
CA ALA A 8 0.22 3.98 7.15
C ALA A 8 -0.77 4.31 6.01
N ARG A 9 -0.29 4.89 4.90
CA ARG A 9 -1.13 5.13 3.71
C ARG A 9 -1.58 3.82 3.07
N ILE A 10 -0.70 2.83 2.98
CA ILE A 10 -1.03 1.51 2.41
C ILE A 10 -2.12 0.82 3.23
N ILE A 11 -1.99 0.77 4.56
CA ILE A 11 -2.97 0.14 5.45
C ILE A 11 -4.33 0.83 5.31
N LEU A 12 -4.36 2.16 5.40
CA LEU A 12 -5.57 2.94 5.24
C LEU A 12 -6.24 2.73 3.88
N THR A 13 -5.42 2.60 2.82
CA THR A 13 -5.94 2.34 1.47
C THR A 13 -6.55 0.95 1.35
N ILE A 14 -5.94 -0.06 1.97
CA ILE A 14 -6.47 -1.44 1.97
C ILE A 14 -7.79 -1.51 2.74
N GLU A 15 -7.86 -0.88 3.91
CA GLU A 15 -9.10 -0.78 4.69
C GLU A 15 -10.18 -0.06 3.89
N ALA A 16 -9.86 1.07 3.25
CA ALA A 16 -10.81 1.80 2.42
C ALA A 16 -11.35 0.95 1.25
N ILE A 17 -10.51 0.14 0.60
CA ILE A 17 -10.95 -0.80 -0.45
C ILE A 17 -11.88 -1.88 0.11
N GLN A 18 -11.58 -2.42 1.29
CA GLN A 18 -12.40 -3.46 1.92
C GLN A 18 -13.75 -2.91 2.40
N THR A 19 -13.76 -1.71 2.99
CA THR A 19 -14.98 -1.05 3.47
C THR A 19 -15.82 -0.51 2.31
N ALA A 20 -15.20 0.14 1.33
CA ALA A 20 -15.88 0.61 0.14
C ALA A 20 -16.00 -0.54 -0.86
N LYS A 21 -17.06 -1.35 -0.71
CA LYS A 21 -17.42 -2.54 -1.51
C LYS A 21 -17.31 -2.40 -3.04
N ASN A 22 -17.14 -1.18 -3.58
CA ASN A 22 -17.01 -0.84 -5.00
C ASN A 22 -15.74 -0.03 -5.36
N MET A 23 -14.78 0.14 -4.45
CA MET A 23 -13.57 0.90 -4.75
C MET A 23 -12.53 0.03 -5.44
N SER A 24 -12.21 0.35 -6.69
CA SER A 24 -11.13 -0.29 -7.42
C SER A 24 -9.76 0.08 -6.85
N ILE A 25 -8.82 -0.88 -6.83
CA ILE A 25 -7.40 -0.66 -6.44
C ILE A 25 -6.80 0.55 -7.17
N ARG A 26 -7.17 0.76 -8.44
CA ARG A 26 -6.69 1.87 -9.27
C ARG A 26 -7.19 3.25 -8.77
N THR A 27 -8.42 3.30 -8.27
CA THR A 27 -9.03 4.52 -7.70
C THR A 27 -8.38 4.82 -6.36
N ALA A 28 -8.25 3.81 -5.51
CA ALA A 28 -7.62 3.93 -4.20
C ALA A 28 -6.14 4.36 -4.31
N ALA A 29 -5.39 3.78 -5.27
CA ALA A 29 -4.01 4.16 -5.58
C ALA A 29 -3.87 5.67 -5.89
N LYS A 30 -4.80 6.21 -6.71
CA LYS A 30 -4.82 7.64 -7.04
C LYS A 30 -5.22 8.51 -5.85
N MET A 31 -6.23 8.09 -5.09
CA MET A 31 -6.74 8.86 -3.93
C MET A 31 -5.68 9.01 -2.84
N TYR A 32 -4.96 7.94 -2.52
CA TYR A 32 -3.98 7.92 -1.43
C TYR A 32 -2.53 8.15 -1.89
N ASN A 33 -2.34 8.43 -3.18
CA ASN A 33 -1.04 8.62 -3.82
C ASN A 33 -0.05 7.46 -3.52
N VAL A 34 -0.54 6.22 -3.63
CA VAL A 34 0.24 5.00 -3.42
C VAL A 34 0.37 4.27 -4.75
N PRO A 35 1.56 3.77 -5.13
CA PRO A 35 1.71 2.99 -6.35
C PRO A 35 0.80 1.75 -6.35
N ARG A 36 0.10 1.54 -7.47
CA ARG A 36 -0.76 0.36 -7.67
C ARG A 36 0.01 -0.95 -7.47
N THR A 37 1.27 -1.00 -7.89
CA THR A 37 2.15 -2.15 -7.72
C THR A 37 2.32 -2.48 -6.23
N THR A 38 2.66 -1.49 -5.41
CA THR A 38 2.77 -1.62 -3.95
C THR A 38 1.49 -2.12 -3.30
N LEU A 39 0.32 -1.60 -3.70
CA LEU A 39 -0.96 -2.07 -3.17
C LEU A 39 -1.26 -3.51 -3.60
N THR A 40 -1.01 -3.84 -4.86
CA THR A 40 -1.25 -5.17 -5.41
C THR A 40 -0.35 -6.20 -4.75
N ASP A 41 0.93 -5.87 -4.54
CA ASP A 41 1.86 -6.73 -3.83
C ASP A 41 1.41 -6.93 -2.37
N ARG A 42 0.99 -5.86 -1.68
CA ARG A 42 0.53 -5.96 -0.29
C ARG A 42 -0.77 -6.76 -0.15
N ILE A 43 -1.75 -6.58 -1.06
CA ILE A 43 -3.00 -7.35 -1.09
C ILE A 43 -2.72 -8.84 -1.34
N ASN A 44 -1.77 -9.15 -2.23
CA ASN A 44 -1.37 -10.53 -2.51
C ASN A 44 -0.43 -11.13 -1.45
N GLY A 45 -0.18 -10.42 -0.33
CA GLY A 45 0.74 -10.88 0.72
C GLY A 45 2.22 -10.89 0.30
N ARG A 46 2.57 -10.33 -0.85
CA ARG A 46 3.96 -10.05 -1.22
C ARG A 46 4.44 -8.86 -0.40
N VAL A 47 4.88 -9.15 0.82
CA VAL A 47 5.69 -8.22 1.59
C VAL A 47 6.90 -7.90 0.71
N ALA A 48 7.10 -6.61 0.39
CA ALA A 48 8.29 -6.16 -0.29
C ALA A 48 9.48 -6.79 0.44
N ARG A 49 10.19 -7.70 -0.26
CA ARG A 49 11.33 -8.40 0.32
C ARG A 49 12.20 -7.30 0.90
N PRO A 50 12.42 -7.24 2.23
CA PRO A 50 13.27 -6.21 2.79
C PRO A 50 14.56 -6.32 2.01
N GLU A 51 14.92 -5.23 1.34
CA GLU A 51 16.11 -5.13 0.53
C GLU A 51 17.20 -5.77 1.38
N LYS A 52 17.73 -6.94 0.94
CA LYS A 52 18.82 -7.60 1.66
C LYS A 52 19.91 -6.54 1.68
N ARG A 53 20.05 -5.83 2.79
CA ARG A 53 21.15 -4.92 3.05
C ARG A 53 22.37 -5.80 2.84
N ASN A 54 23.01 -5.66 1.69
CA ASN A 54 24.20 -6.39 1.35
C ASN A 54 25.20 -6.07 2.46
N ALA A 55 25.38 -7.01 3.38
CA ALA A 55 26.51 -7.04 4.28
C ALA A 55 27.72 -7.34 3.38
N ARG A 56 28.41 -6.28 2.97
CA ARG A 56 29.79 -6.35 2.52
C ARG A 56 30.65 -5.62 3.53
#